data_AF-A0A452R432-F1
#
_entry.id   AF-A0A452R432-F1
#
_cell.length_a   1.000
_cell.length_b   1.000
_cell.length_c   1.000
_cell.angle_alpha   90.00
_cell.angle_beta   90.00
_cell.angle_gamma   90.00
#
_symmetry.space_group_name_H-M   'P 1'
#
loop_
_entity.id
_entity.type
_entity.pdbx_description
1 polymer ?
#
loop_
_entity_poly.entity_id
_entity_poly.type
_entity_poly.pdbx_seq_one_letter_code
_entity_poly.pdbx_strand_id
1 'polypeptide(L)' 'MRKALKVKRPRFDVSLVYLTRKFMDLVRSAPGGILDLNKVATKLGVRKRRVYDITNVLDGIDLVEKKSKNHIRWM' A
#
# COMPACT_ATOMS: atom_id res chain seq x y z
N MET A 1 36.19 -4.85 -10.53
CA MET A 1 34.74 -4.56 -10.51
C MET A 1 34.22 -4.69 -9.08
N ARG A 2 33.76 -3.61 -8.45
CA ARG A 2 33.21 -3.65 -7.07
C ARG A 2 31.78 -4.20 -7.13
N LYS A 3 31.57 -5.44 -6.69
CA LYS A 3 30.22 -5.99 -6.44
C LYS A 3 29.61 -5.16 -5.30
N ALA A 4 28.56 -4.41 -5.58
CA ALA A 4 27.76 -3.77 -4.55
C ALA A 4 27.18 -4.86 -3.63
N LEU A 5 27.52 -4.82 -2.35
CA LEU A 5 26.95 -5.72 -1.35
C LEU A 5 25.44 -5.45 -1.29
N LYS A 6 24.63 -6.45 -1.67
CA LYS A 6 23.17 -6.42 -1.47
C LYS A 6 22.93 -6.44 0.05
N VAL A 7 22.78 -5.26 0.64
CA VAL A 7 22.34 -5.12 2.02
C VAL A 7 20.99 -5.84 2.13
N LYS A 8 20.95 -6.93 2.93
CA LYS A 8 19.71 -7.64 3.22
C LYS A 8 18.79 -6.64 3.92
N ARG A 9 17.71 -6.24 3.24
CA ARG A 9 16.68 -5.42 3.89
C ARG A 9 16.13 -6.19 5.09
N PRO A 10 16.12 -5.60 6.29
CA PRO A 10 15.51 -6.21 7.46
C PRO A 10 14.09 -6.68 7.15
N ARG A 11 13.67 -7.80 7.73
CA ARG A 11 12.31 -8.36 7.55
C ARG A 11 11.21 -7.35 7.94
N PHE A 12 11.54 -6.37 8.78
CA PHE A 12 10.65 -5.29 9.19
C PHE A 12 10.21 -4.38 8.03
N ASP A 13 11.07 -4.15 7.03
CA ASP A 13 10.81 -3.25 5.89
C ASP A 13 9.71 -3.76 4.93
N VAL A 14 9.27 -5.01 5.13
CA VAL A 14 8.19 -5.65 4.38
C VAL A 14 7.02 -6.08 5.27
N SER A 15 7.02 -5.64 6.53
CA SER A 15 5.92 -5.91 7.47
C SER A 15 4.63 -5.22 7.02
N LEU A 16 3.48 -5.84 7.31
CA LEU A 16 2.18 -5.24 6.97
C LEU A 16 2.01 -3.89 7.68
N VAL A 17 2.45 -3.77 8.94
CA VAL A 17 2.42 -2.51 9.69
C VAL A 17 3.18 -1.39 8.97
N TYR A 18 4.39 -1.67 8.49
CA TYR A 18 5.17 -0.69 7.73
C TYR A 18 4.47 -0.29 6.42
N LEU A 19 3.94 -1.26 5.68
CA LEU A 19 3.20 -1.01 4.44
C LEU A 19 1.93 -0.20 4.69
N THR A 20 1.20 -0.47 5.78
CA THR A 20 0.00 0.29 6.16
C THR A 20 0.36 1.74 6.47
N ARG A 21 1.46 2.02 7.18
CA ARG A 21 1.91 3.41 7.43
C ARG A 21 2.17 4.15 6.11
N LYS A 22 2.89 3.52 5.19
CA LYS A 22 3.15 4.09 3.86
C LYS A 22 1.89 4.21 3.00
N PHE A 23 0.96 3.27 3.10
CA PHE A 23 -0.34 3.36 2.45
C PHE A 23 -1.12 4.60 2.94
N MET A 24 -1.12 4.87 4.25
CA MET A 24 -1.79 6.05 4.82
C MET A 24 -1.14 7.37 4.39
N ASP A 25 0.19 7.40 4.17
CA ASP A 25 0.84 8.57 3.54
C ASP A 25 0.26 8.82 2.14
N LEU A 26 0.05 7.75 1.36
CA LEU A 26 -0.54 7.86 0.02
C LEU A 26 -1.98 8.35 0.06
N VAL A 27 -2.80 7.84 1.01
CA VAL A 27 -4.17 8.30 1.25
C VAL A 27 -4.20 9.80 1.50
N ARG A 28 -3.38 10.31 2.44
CA ARG A 28 -3.32 11.74 2.79
C ARG A 28 -2.93 12.63 1.61
N SER A 29 -2.10 12.11 0.70
CA SER A 29 -1.68 12.84 -0.50
C SER A 29 -2.66 12.73 -1.68
N ALA A 30 -3.66 11.85 -1.59
CA ALA A 30 -4.54 11.54 -2.71
C ALA A 30 -5.71 12.53 -2.80
N PRO A 31 -5.91 13.20 -3.95
CA PRO A 31 -7.06 14.06 -4.16
C PRO A 31 -8.37 13.30 -3.95
N GLY A 32 -9.23 13.81 -3.06
CA GLY A 32 -10.51 13.20 -2.72
C GLY A 32 -10.41 11.82 -2.07
N GLY A 33 -9.24 11.45 -1.51
CA GLY A 33 -9.02 10.17 -0.85
C GLY A 33 -9.04 8.95 -1.78
N ILE A 34 -8.95 9.15 -3.11
CA ILE A 34 -9.08 8.07 -4.09
C ILE A 34 -7.71 7.47 -4.43
N LEU A 35 -7.57 6.17 -4.28
CA LEU A 35 -6.35 5.44 -4.60
C LEU A 35 -6.57 4.39 -5.70
N ASP A 36 -5.65 4.38 -6.67
CA ASP A 36 -5.48 3.29 -7.64
C ASP A 36 -4.55 2.22 -7.05
N LEU A 37 -5.09 1.02 -6.85
CA LEU A 37 -4.40 -0.10 -6.20
C LEU A 37 -3.17 -0.58 -6.98
N ASN A 38 -3.14 -0.44 -8.31
CA ASN A 38 -1.95 -0.76 -9.10
C ASN A 38 -0.84 0.25 -8.83
N LYS A 39 -1.18 1.55 -8.83
CA LYS A 39 -0.20 2.62 -8.55
C LYS A 39 0.35 2.52 -7.13
N VAL A 40 -0.52 2.20 -6.16
CA VAL A 40 -0.10 1.95 -4.77
C VAL A 40 0.88 0.79 -4.70
N ALA A 41 0.58 -0.34 -5.35
CA ALA A 41 1.48 -1.50 -5.37
C ALA A 41 2.87 -1.13 -5.95
N THR A 42 2.91 -0.37 -7.04
CA THR A 42 4.15 0.14 -7.64
C THR A 42 4.90 1.08 -6.69
N LYS A 43 4.22 2.07 -6.07
CA LYS A 43 4.84 3.03 -5.14
C LYS A 43 5.40 2.36 -3.88
N LEU A 44 4.69 1.35 -3.36
CA LEU A 44 5.13 0.59 -2.19
C LEU A 44 6.17 -0.48 -2.53
N GLY A 45 6.42 -0.75 -3.82
CA GLY A 45 7.36 -1.79 -4.27
C GLY A 45 6.92 -3.20 -3.88
N VAL A 46 5.62 -3.45 -3.79
CA VAL A 46 5.04 -4.73 -3.36
C VAL A 46 4.10 -5.31 -4.41
N ARG A 47 3.82 -6.61 -4.28
CA ARG A 47 2.78 -7.26 -5.08
C ARG A 47 1.41 -6.72 -4.69
N LYS A 48 0.51 -6.60 -5.66
CA LYS A 48 -0.87 -6.13 -5.47
C LYS A 48 -1.62 -6.87 -4.36
N ARG A 49 -1.33 -8.16 -4.17
CA ARG A 49 -1.88 -8.97 -3.06
C ARG A 49 -1.63 -8.35 -1.68
N ARG A 50 -0.48 -7.69 -1.45
CA ARG A 50 -0.18 -7.03 -0.16
C ARG A 50 -1.02 -5.79 0.07
N VAL A 51 -1.38 -5.08 -0.99
CA VAL A 51 -2.32 -3.95 -0.90
C VAL A 51 -3.70 -4.45 -0.46
N TYR A 52 -4.14 -5.62 -0.93
CA TYR A 52 -5.40 -6.21 -0.50
C TYR A 52 -5.45 -6.60 0.98
N ASP A 53 -4.33 -7.01 1.60
CA ASP A 53 -4.34 -7.25 3.04
C ASP A 53 -4.69 -5.98 3.82
N ILE A 54 -4.26 -4.82 3.33
CA ILE A 54 -4.55 -3.53 3.93
C ILE A 54 -6.00 -3.15 3.63
N THR A 55 -6.41 -3.17 2.36
CA THR A 55 -7.74 -2.69 1.98
C THR A 55 -8.86 -3.58 2.53
N ASN A 56 -8.67 -4.91 2.62
CA ASN A 56 -9.72 -5.79 3.14
C ASN A 56 -10.00 -5.56 4.62
N VAL A 57 -8.96 -5.25 5.41
CA VAL A 57 -9.16 -4.90 6.84
C VAL A 57 -9.88 -3.56 6.95
N LEU A 58 -9.44 -2.55 6.19
CA LEU A 58 -10.05 -1.23 6.21
C LEU A 58 -11.49 -1.22 5.69
N ASP A 59 -11.80 -2.05 4.69
CA ASP A 59 -13.14 -2.27 4.15
C ASP A 59 -14.01 -2.99 5.18
N GLY A 60 -13.46 -4.00 5.87
CA GLY A 60 -14.16 -4.72 6.94
C GLY A 60 -14.43 -3.92 8.21
N ILE A 61 -13.87 -2.71 8.34
CA ILE A 61 -14.17 -1.75 9.42
C ILE A 61 -14.72 -0.42 8.90
N ASP A 62 -15.19 -0.40 7.65
CA ASP A 62 -15.85 0.75 7.03
C ASP A 62 -15.01 2.06 7.05
N LEU A 63 -13.71 1.97 6.75
CA LEU A 63 -12.83 3.15 6.56
C LEU A 63 -12.47 3.41 5.10
N VAL A 64 -12.71 2.43 4.23
CA VAL A 64 -12.57 2.58 2.80
C VAL A 64 -13.76 1.94 2.11
N GLU A 65 -14.11 2.47 0.95
CA GLU A 65 -15.12 1.88 0.08
C GLU A 65 -14.55 1.60 -1.31
N LYS A 66 -15.09 0.58 -1.97
CA LYS A 66 -14.76 0.25 -3.35
C LYS A 66 -15.49 1.20 -4.31
N LYS A 67 -14.73 2.08 -4.96
CA LYS A 67 -15.27 3.01 -5.96
C LYS A 67 -15.46 2.35 -7.32
N SER A 68 -14.47 1.58 -7.77
CA SER A 68 -14.53 0.84 -9.04
C SER A 68 -13.45 -0.25 -9.08
N LYS A 69 -13.32 -0.98 -10.20
CA LYS A 69 -12.23 -1.93 -10.35
C LYS A 69 -10.89 -1.20 -10.18
N ASN A 70 -10.05 -1.73 -9.28
CA ASN A 70 -8.74 -1.18 -8.91
C ASN A 70 -8.76 0.18 -8.19
N HIS A 71 -9.92 0.71 -7.80
CA HIS A 71 -10.00 2.00 -7.12
C HIS A 71 -10.77 1.90 -5.81
N ILE A 72 -10.18 2.45 -4.74
CA ILE A 72 -10.82 2.61 -3.44
C ILE A 72 -10.86 4.09 -3.08
N ARG A 73 -11.82 4.49 -2.25
CA ARG A 73 -11.90 5.82 -1.67
C ARG A 73 -11.84 5.70 -0.16
N TRP A 74 -11.01 6.53 0.45
CA TRP A 74 -10.98 6.75 1.90
C TRP A 74 -12.21 7.55 2.34
N MET A 75 -12.84 7.14 3.45
CA MET A 75 -14.02 7.81 4.02
C MET A 75 -13.67 8.89 5.04
#